data_AF-A0A830HCL3-F1
#
_entry.id   AF-A0A830HCL3-F1
#
_cell.length_a   1.000
_cell.length_b   1.000
_cell.length_c   1.000
_cell.angle_alpha   90.00
_cell.angle_beta   90.00
_cell.angle_gamma   90.00
#
_symmetry.space_group_name_H-M   'P 1'
#
loop_
_entity.id
_entity.type
_entity.pdbx_description
1 polymer ?
#
loop_
_entity_poly.entity_id
_entity_poly.type
_entity_poly.pdbx_seq_one_letter_code
_entity_poly.pdbx_strand_id
1 'polypeptide(L)'
;MSAIPAPLIPSASVAQPAATPQTTSKMQHVASVLTDPAVMVSLVGLTGTLIASAMSAMSQREAKIMEKKQQEEQAEAEARAEAERRVAARRDPLLLAAIDLEERLVAIATRNVLAQSGKDSAVPPSLPDFHRLYTMFLLSAFLGYIQSIQDERVSLAVDAKYGQYDLRLRRNLQRHLGRIRYTLTKGKAPLRIPSGAQRAIGELMLTTSPSGDVRVISFTEFLERMRGQDVDGDGWSDDENNWLYIALLENIKRDLDALADAPQSAFRRVVYLQNDTVRLVQLLDPDRQLVGGDMKMLDISDYVSGKGDDDMASSSVDMNDEPIQTSTGHFAWPWQITPHLSTSGVDVVEVDKKAVAEVDVGPDGEEILPVETIDDDDDDAKASVDAMK
;
A
#
# COMPACT_ATOMS: atom_id res chain seq x y z
N MET A 1 19.20 32.27 15.34
CA MET A 1 19.02 31.57 16.62
C MET A 1 18.21 32.47 17.52
N SER A 2 16.88 32.28 17.55
CA SER A 2 15.94 33.10 18.31
C SER A 2 15.55 32.33 19.57
N ALA A 3 15.82 32.90 20.74
CA ALA A 3 15.56 32.28 22.02
C ALA A 3 14.07 32.40 22.36
N ILE A 4 13.42 31.26 22.57
CA ILE A 4 12.03 31.16 23.03
C ILE A 4 12.02 31.42 24.55
N PRO A 5 11.22 32.38 25.07
CA PRO A 5 11.16 32.65 26.51
C PRO A 5 10.34 31.58 27.24
N ALA A 6 10.81 31.22 28.44
CA ALA A 6 10.21 30.25 29.34
C ALA A 6 8.87 30.74 29.94
N PRO A 7 7.90 29.84 30.22
CA PRO A 7 6.65 30.22 30.86
C PRO A 7 6.83 30.45 32.37
N LEU A 8 6.29 31.58 32.84
CA LEU A 8 6.23 31.99 34.25
C LEU A 8 5.27 31.08 35.03
N ILE A 9 5.78 30.43 36.07
CA ILE A 9 5.01 29.66 37.06
C ILE A 9 4.39 30.65 38.07
N PRO A 10 3.07 30.62 38.33
CA PRO A 10 2.48 31.43 39.39
C PRO A 10 2.80 30.83 40.76
N SER A 11 3.55 31.58 41.58
CA SER A 11 3.82 31.28 42.98
C SER A 11 2.53 31.32 43.81
N ALA A 12 2.10 30.16 44.30
CA ALA A 12 1.00 30.05 45.25
C ALA A 12 1.43 30.63 46.61
N SER A 13 0.75 31.70 47.02
CA SER A 13 0.86 32.36 48.31
C SER A 13 0.35 31.44 49.43
N VAL A 14 1.24 31.03 50.34
CA VAL A 14 0.91 30.30 51.57
C VAL A 14 0.38 31.31 52.59
N ALA A 15 -0.93 31.30 52.81
CA ALA A 15 -1.57 32.07 53.87
C ALA A 15 -1.47 31.32 55.21
N GLN A 16 -0.79 31.93 56.19
CA GLN A 16 -0.77 31.51 57.60
C GLN A 16 -2.14 31.72 58.25
N PRO A 17 -2.69 30.75 59.02
CA PRO A 17 -3.80 31.02 59.92
C PRO A 17 -3.29 31.55 61.27
N ALA A 18 -3.73 32.76 61.60
CA ALA A 18 -3.52 33.41 62.89
C ALA A 18 -4.43 32.83 63.98
N ALA A 19 -3.93 32.91 65.21
CA ALA A 19 -4.50 32.35 66.41
C ALA A 19 -5.85 32.96 66.86
N THR A 20 -6.65 32.07 67.47
CA THR A 20 -7.79 32.21 68.42
C THR A 20 -8.20 33.58 68.97
N PRO A 21 -9.50 33.71 69.31
CA PRO A 21 -9.82 33.89 70.72
C PRO A 21 -10.97 33.01 71.26
N GLN A 22 -10.90 32.80 72.56
CA GLN A 22 -11.83 32.07 73.44
C GLN A 22 -13.26 32.64 73.39
N THR A 23 -14.25 31.74 73.34
CA THR A 23 -15.62 32.03 73.81
C THR A 23 -16.12 30.84 74.61
N THR A 24 -15.95 30.93 75.93
CA THR A 24 -16.70 30.14 76.91
C THR A 24 -18.07 30.77 77.10
N SER A 25 -19.06 29.94 77.42
CA SER A 25 -20.44 30.28 77.79
C SER A 25 -21.45 30.42 76.64
N LYS A 26 -21.96 29.27 76.16
CA LYS A 26 -23.33 29.07 75.65
C LYS A 26 -23.63 27.58 75.50
N MET A 27 -23.46 26.81 76.57
CA MET A 27 -23.68 25.35 76.57
C MET A 27 -25.04 24.90 77.15
N GLN A 28 -26.00 25.80 77.35
CA GLN A 28 -27.31 25.44 77.96
C GLN A 28 -28.55 25.73 77.10
N HIS A 29 -28.41 26.22 75.86
CA HIS A 29 -29.56 26.43 74.95
C HIS A 29 -29.58 25.53 73.70
N VAL A 30 -28.60 24.64 73.51
CA VAL A 30 -28.51 23.79 72.31
C VAL A 30 -29.28 22.47 72.46
N ALA A 31 -29.61 22.06 73.70
CA ALA A 31 -30.27 20.78 73.96
C ALA A 31 -31.77 20.77 73.58
N SER A 32 -32.44 21.92 73.43
CA SER A 32 -33.87 21.99 73.09
C SER A 32 -34.19 22.22 71.61
N VAL A 33 -33.18 22.43 70.76
CA VAL A 33 -33.36 22.65 69.30
C VAL A 33 -33.22 21.33 68.51
N LEU A 34 -32.68 20.28 69.12
CA LEU A 34 -32.48 18.96 68.49
C LEU A 34 -33.72 18.05 68.48
N THR A 35 -34.82 18.45 69.14
CA THR A 35 -36.07 17.66 69.17
C THR A 35 -37.14 18.16 68.21
N ASP A 36 -36.90 19.24 67.47
CA ASP A 36 -37.85 19.73 66.47
C ASP A 36 -37.76 18.85 65.21
N PRO A 37 -38.81 18.09 64.85
CA PRO A 37 -38.79 17.21 63.69
C PRO A 37 -38.44 17.95 62.39
N ALA A 38 -38.71 19.25 62.30
CA ALA A 38 -38.33 20.08 61.15
C ALA A 38 -36.80 20.23 61.01
N VAL A 39 -36.07 20.36 62.13
CA VAL A 39 -34.60 20.51 62.12
C VAL A 39 -33.95 19.18 61.74
N MET A 40 -34.45 18.05 62.25
CA MET A 40 -33.98 16.70 61.89
C MET A 40 -34.19 16.39 60.40
N VAL A 41 -35.36 16.73 59.83
CA VAL A 41 -35.64 16.53 58.40
C VAL A 41 -34.73 17.37 57.51
N SER A 42 -34.42 18.61 57.90
CA SER A 42 -33.50 19.47 57.12
C SER A 42 -32.04 18.98 57.16
N LEU A 43 -31.59 18.42 58.30
CA LEU A 43 -30.24 17.87 58.45
C LEU A 43 -30.04 16.61 57.61
N VAL A 44 -31.02 15.71 57.59
CA VAL A 44 -31.03 14.51 56.75
C VAL A 44 -31.09 14.86 55.26
N GLY A 45 -31.86 15.89 54.89
CA GLY A 45 -31.91 16.40 53.51
C GLY A 45 -30.58 17.02 53.03
N LEU A 46 -29.90 17.78 53.89
CA LEU A 46 -28.59 18.37 53.56
C LEU A 46 -27.47 17.33 53.44
N THR A 47 -27.49 16.29 54.28
CA THR A 47 -26.52 15.19 54.15
C THR A 47 -26.77 14.36 52.90
N GLY A 48 -28.03 14.09 52.56
CA GLY A 48 -28.40 13.39 51.33
C GLY A 48 -27.96 14.13 50.05
N THR A 49 -28.15 15.45 50.00
CA THR A 49 -27.74 16.27 48.83
C THR A 49 -26.22 16.38 48.67
N LEU A 50 -25.45 16.43 49.75
CA LEU A 50 -23.99 16.40 49.70
C LEU A 50 -23.45 15.06 49.18
N ILE A 51 -23.99 13.93 49.64
CA ILE A 51 -23.58 12.60 49.16
C ILE A 51 -23.94 12.45 47.67
N ALA A 52 -25.16 12.84 47.28
CA ALA A 52 -25.59 12.78 45.89
C ALA A 52 -24.73 13.66 44.96
N SER A 53 -24.36 14.88 45.39
CA SER A 53 -23.49 15.75 44.60
C SER A 53 -22.07 15.20 44.44
N ALA A 54 -21.52 14.56 45.49
CA ALA A 54 -20.20 13.92 45.42
C ALA A 54 -20.19 12.72 44.45
N MET A 55 -21.21 11.85 44.51
CA MET A 55 -21.35 10.72 43.60
C MET A 55 -21.54 11.19 42.14
N SER A 56 -22.34 12.25 41.92
CA SER A 56 -22.51 12.84 40.59
C SER A 56 -21.20 13.40 40.03
N ALA A 57 -20.39 14.08 40.85
CA ALA A 57 -19.10 14.62 40.42
C ALA A 57 -18.09 13.52 40.05
N MET A 58 -18.10 12.38 40.77
CA MET A 58 -17.25 11.23 40.43
C MET A 58 -17.71 10.57 39.13
N SER A 59 -19.01 10.32 38.98
CA SER A 59 -19.60 9.77 37.76
C SER A 59 -19.28 10.62 36.53
N GLN A 60 -19.34 11.96 36.63
CA GLN A 60 -18.97 12.85 35.54
C GLN A 60 -17.48 12.78 35.16
N ARG A 61 -16.58 12.50 36.12
CA ARG A 61 -15.15 12.35 35.85
C ARG A 61 -14.86 11.04 35.13
N GLU A 62 -15.47 9.96 35.57
CA GLU A 62 -15.33 8.65 34.93
C GLU A 62 -15.90 8.68 33.51
N ALA A 63 -17.09 9.27 33.31
CA ALA A 63 -17.67 9.44 31.99
C ALA A 63 -16.73 10.19 31.03
N LYS A 64 -16.10 11.29 31.48
CA LYS A 64 -15.12 12.03 30.66
C LYS A 64 -13.86 11.25 30.36
N ILE A 65 -13.39 10.42 31.29
CA ILE A 65 -12.22 9.55 31.06
C ILE A 65 -12.55 8.47 30.04
N MET A 66 -13.73 7.85 30.15
CA MET A 66 -14.19 6.82 29.21
C MET A 66 -14.44 7.41 27.83
N GLU A 67 -15.08 8.58 27.74
CA GLU A 67 -15.28 9.31 26.49
C GLU A 67 -13.93 9.66 25.84
N LYS A 68 -12.97 10.16 26.61
CA LYS A 68 -11.63 10.46 26.09
C LYS A 68 -10.92 9.20 25.59
N LYS A 69 -11.00 8.08 26.32
CA LYS A 69 -10.43 6.80 25.88
C LYS A 69 -11.08 6.29 24.61
N GLN A 70 -12.41 6.36 24.51
CA GLN A 70 -13.14 5.98 23.30
C GLN A 70 -12.78 6.89 22.11
N GLN A 71 -12.62 8.19 22.32
CA GLN A 71 -12.18 9.12 21.28
C GLN A 71 -10.74 8.82 20.84
N GLU A 72 -9.84 8.50 21.77
CA GLU A 72 -8.46 8.11 21.45
C GLU A 72 -8.43 6.80 20.65
N GLU A 73 -9.23 5.80 21.05
CA GLU A 73 -9.35 4.51 20.36
C GLU A 73 -9.98 4.66 18.96
N GLN A 74 -11.02 5.47 18.82
CA GLN A 74 -11.64 5.79 17.53
C GLN A 74 -10.67 6.51 16.60
N ALA A 75 -9.96 7.53 17.10
CA ALA A 75 -8.97 8.26 16.31
C ALA A 75 -7.80 7.34 15.87
N GLU A 76 -7.40 6.40 16.72
CA GLU A 76 -6.39 5.40 16.37
C GLU A 76 -6.89 4.41 15.31
N ALA A 77 -8.13 3.93 15.44
CA ALA A 77 -8.76 3.05 14.46
C ALA A 77 -8.95 3.73 13.10
N GLU A 78 -9.37 4.99 13.09
CA GLU A 78 -9.50 5.79 11.86
C GLU A 78 -8.14 6.03 11.20
N ALA A 79 -7.13 6.44 11.96
CA ALA A 79 -5.77 6.62 11.45
C ALA A 79 -5.22 5.32 10.85
N ARG A 80 -5.47 4.19 11.50
CA ARG A 80 -5.08 2.87 10.98
C ARG A 80 -5.81 2.53 9.68
N ALA A 81 -7.11 2.73 9.62
CA ALA A 81 -7.90 2.47 8.41
C ALA A 81 -7.44 3.34 7.23
N GLU A 82 -7.09 4.61 7.48
CA GLU A 82 -6.53 5.50 6.48
C GLU A 82 -5.16 5.03 5.99
N ALA A 83 -4.27 4.62 6.90
CA ALA A 83 -2.95 4.10 6.54
C ALA A 83 -3.07 2.84 5.68
N GLU A 84 -3.94 1.90 6.07
CA GLU A 84 -4.22 0.68 5.31
C GLU A 84 -4.80 1.00 3.91
N ARG A 85 -5.72 1.97 3.80
CA ARG A 85 -6.24 2.44 2.50
C ARG A 85 -5.15 3.02 1.60
N ARG A 86 -4.24 3.83 2.14
CA ARG A 86 -3.12 4.40 1.37
C ARG A 86 -2.16 3.32 0.88
N VAL A 87 -1.85 2.34 1.72
CA VAL A 87 -1.02 1.20 1.34
C VAL A 87 -1.70 0.38 0.24
N ALA A 88 -2.98 0.04 0.40
CA ALA A 88 -3.75 -0.73 -0.58
C ALA A 88 -3.82 -0.01 -1.95
N ALA A 89 -4.10 1.30 -1.93
CA ALA A 89 -4.17 2.13 -3.14
C ALA A 89 -2.87 2.14 -3.98
N ARG A 90 -1.72 1.80 -3.38
CA ARG A 90 -0.42 1.69 -4.06
C ARG A 90 0.00 0.25 -4.33
N ARG A 91 -0.32 -0.66 -3.41
CA ARG A 91 -0.02 -2.08 -3.50
C ARG A 91 -0.69 -2.70 -4.71
N ASP A 92 -1.99 -2.45 -4.89
CA ASP A 92 -2.78 -3.13 -5.91
C ASP A 92 -2.37 -2.71 -7.33
N PRO A 93 -2.08 -1.42 -7.64
CA PRO A 93 -1.54 -1.06 -8.95
C PRO A 93 -0.14 -1.62 -9.23
N LEU A 94 0.76 -1.65 -8.23
CA LEU A 94 2.08 -2.29 -8.41
C LEU A 94 1.92 -3.78 -8.70
N LEU A 95 1.00 -4.44 -7.99
CA LEU A 95 0.69 -5.85 -8.17
C LEU A 95 0.19 -6.14 -9.58
N LEU A 96 -0.79 -5.37 -10.07
CA LEU A 96 -1.31 -5.51 -11.44
C LEU A 96 -0.22 -5.27 -12.48
N ALA A 97 0.59 -4.21 -12.33
CA ALA A 97 1.70 -3.95 -13.24
C ALA A 97 2.77 -5.06 -13.22
N ALA A 98 2.98 -5.70 -12.07
CA ALA A 98 3.87 -6.85 -11.95
C ALA A 98 3.30 -8.07 -12.70
N ILE A 99 1.99 -8.35 -12.56
CA ILE A 99 1.31 -9.43 -13.29
C ILE A 99 1.38 -9.19 -14.81
N ASP A 100 1.01 -8.00 -15.28
CA ASP A 100 1.04 -7.68 -16.71
C ASP A 100 2.45 -7.82 -17.30
N LEU A 101 3.47 -7.37 -16.55
CA LEU A 101 4.87 -7.51 -16.96
C LEU A 101 5.31 -8.98 -16.95
N GLU A 102 4.92 -9.76 -15.95
CA GLU A 102 5.19 -11.21 -15.86
C GLU A 102 4.62 -11.95 -17.07
N GLU A 103 3.34 -11.77 -17.36
CA GLU A 103 2.66 -12.43 -18.48
C GLU A 103 3.33 -12.07 -19.81
N ARG A 104 3.73 -10.80 -19.94
CA ARG A 104 4.45 -10.32 -21.12
C ARG A 104 5.82 -10.97 -21.27
N LEU A 105 6.57 -11.08 -20.17
CA LEU A 105 7.90 -11.73 -20.17
C LEU A 105 7.78 -13.22 -20.52
N VAL A 106 6.77 -13.91 -20.00
CA VAL A 106 6.45 -15.30 -20.39
C VAL A 106 6.12 -15.38 -21.87
N ALA A 107 5.29 -14.47 -22.40
CA ALA A 107 4.94 -14.46 -23.83
C ALA A 107 6.17 -14.23 -24.73
N ILE A 108 7.11 -13.39 -24.30
CA ILE A 108 8.37 -13.18 -25.00
C ILE A 108 9.23 -14.45 -24.94
N ALA A 109 9.39 -15.03 -23.75
CA ALA A 109 10.22 -16.21 -23.51
C ALA A 109 9.73 -17.46 -24.27
N THR A 110 8.41 -17.68 -24.29
CA THR A 110 7.82 -18.94 -24.79
C THR A 110 7.34 -18.86 -26.23
N ARG A 111 6.85 -17.69 -26.68
CA ARG A 111 6.19 -17.52 -27.98
C ARG A 111 6.91 -16.57 -28.91
N ASN A 112 7.99 -15.93 -28.44
CA ASN A 112 8.71 -14.88 -29.15
C ASN A 112 7.73 -13.83 -29.74
N VAL A 113 6.82 -13.32 -28.92
CA VAL A 113 5.75 -12.39 -29.35
C VAL A 113 6.30 -11.11 -30.02
N LEU A 114 7.57 -10.75 -29.77
CA LEU A 114 8.22 -9.61 -30.41
C LEU A 114 8.49 -9.86 -31.90
N ALA A 115 8.84 -11.08 -32.30
CA ALA A 115 9.05 -11.45 -33.70
C ALA A 115 7.73 -11.61 -34.50
N GLN A 116 6.59 -11.61 -33.80
CA GLN A 116 5.26 -11.69 -34.42
C GLN A 116 4.71 -10.31 -34.81
N SER A 117 5.38 -9.22 -34.42
CA SER A 117 4.93 -7.86 -34.75
C SER A 117 4.81 -7.67 -36.27
N GLY A 118 3.64 -7.22 -36.72
CA GLY A 118 3.31 -7.07 -38.14
C GLY A 118 2.76 -8.31 -38.85
N LYS A 119 2.74 -9.48 -38.20
CA LYS A 119 2.12 -10.71 -38.71
C LYS A 119 0.78 -11.04 -38.05
N ASP A 120 0.53 -10.48 -36.88
CA ASP A 120 -0.72 -10.67 -36.15
C ASP A 120 -1.86 -9.87 -36.78
N SER A 121 -2.82 -10.57 -37.39
CA SER A 121 -4.01 -9.96 -37.98
C SER A 121 -4.97 -9.35 -36.95
N ALA A 122 -4.84 -9.70 -35.67
CA ALA A 122 -5.66 -9.12 -34.60
C ALA A 122 -5.20 -7.70 -34.21
N VAL A 123 -3.97 -7.32 -34.57
CA VAL A 123 -3.45 -5.98 -34.29
C VAL A 123 -3.86 -5.03 -35.41
N PRO A 124 -4.38 -3.83 -35.11
CA PRO A 124 -4.69 -2.83 -36.12
C PRO A 124 -3.48 -2.55 -37.03
N PRO A 125 -3.65 -2.54 -38.37
CA PRO A 125 -2.55 -2.27 -39.30
C PRO A 125 -1.87 -0.92 -39.08
N SER A 126 -2.56 0.01 -38.40
CA SER A 126 -2.05 1.33 -38.02
C SER A 126 -0.95 1.30 -36.96
N LEU A 127 -0.67 0.15 -36.35
CA LEU A 127 0.31 0.03 -35.26
C LEU A 127 1.25 -1.18 -35.45
N PRO A 128 2.12 -1.18 -36.48
CA PRO A 128 2.97 -2.32 -36.86
C PRO A 128 3.95 -2.78 -35.75
N ASP A 129 4.26 -1.88 -34.81
CA ASP A 129 5.14 -2.12 -33.66
C ASP A 129 4.39 -2.28 -32.33
N PHE A 130 3.09 -2.61 -32.35
CA PHE A 130 2.27 -2.71 -31.13
C PHE A 130 2.93 -3.57 -30.04
N HIS A 131 3.44 -4.74 -30.38
CA HIS A 131 4.07 -5.62 -29.41
C HIS A 131 5.33 -5.01 -28.77
N ARG A 132 6.12 -4.24 -29.52
CA ARG A 132 7.29 -3.54 -28.97
C ARG A 132 6.85 -2.41 -28.07
N LEU A 133 5.97 -1.54 -28.56
CA LEU A 133 5.46 -0.38 -27.83
C LEU A 133 4.76 -0.79 -26.54
N TYR A 134 3.95 -1.84 -26.58
CA TYR A 134 3.26 -2.35 -25.40
C TYR A 134 4.22 -2.96 -24.38
N THR A 135 5.25 -3.71 -24.81
CA THR A 135 6.29 -4.19 -23.88
C THR A 135 7.07 -3.03 -23.26
N MET A 136 7.43 -2.02 -24.05
CA MET A 136 8.10 -0.81 -23.56
C MET A 136 7.23 -0.12 -22.51
N PHE A 137 5.94 0.05 -22.80
CA PHE A 137 4.97 0.63 -21.88
C PHE A 137 4.92 -0.17 -20.58
N LEU A 138 4.68 -1.48 -20.61
CA LEU A 138 4.58 -2.30 -19.40
C LEU A 138 5.84 -2.22 -18.53
N LEU A 139 7.02 -2.29 -19.15
CA LEU A 139 8.28 -2.16 -18.43
C LEU A 139 8.43 -0.77 -17.79
N SER A 140 8.05 0.28 -18.53
CA SER A 140 8.16 1.67 -18.06
C SER A 140 7.13 1.95 -16.96
N ALA A 141 5.89 1.52 -17.12
CA ALA A 141 4.80 1.65 -16.16
C ALA A 141 5.15 0.95 -14.85
N PHE A 142 5.69 -0.26 -14.92
CA PHE A 142 6.20 -0.97 -13.75
C PHE A 142 7.30 -0.19 -13.03
N LEU A 143 8.25 0.40 -13.76
CA LEU A 143 9.26 1.30 -13.17
C LEU A 143 8.63 2.56 -12.57
N GLY A 144 7.56 3.08 -13.17
CA GLY A 144 6.75 4.18 -12.64
C GLY A 144 6.13 3.84 -11.28
N TYR A 145 5.48 2.69 -11.14
CA TYR A 145 4.95 2.24 -9.86
C TYR A 145 6.03 2.01 -8.80
N ILE A 146 7.19 1.45 -9.20
CA ILE A 146 8.35 1.33 -8.31
C ILE A 146 8.83 2.70 -7.83
N GLN A 147 8.83 3.70 -8.70
CA GLN A 147 9.25 5.06 -8.39
C GLN A 147 8.24 5.77 -7.47
N SER A 148 6.94 5.65 -7.76
CA SER A 148 5.86 6.16 -6.90
C SER A 148 5.99 5.63 -5.47
N ILE A 149 6.22 4.33 -5.30
CA ILE A 149 6.45 3.74 -3.97
C ILE A 149 7.75 4.23 -3.34
N GLN A 150 8.77 4.60 -4.12
CA GLN A 150 10.04 5.11 -3.59
C GLN A 150 9.95 6.55 -3.10
N ASP A 151 9.28 7.44 -3.83
CA ASP A 151 9.14 8.85 -3.45
C ASP A 151 8.32 8.98 -2.16
N GLU A 152 7.34 8.11 -1.96
CA GLU A 152 6.53 8.06 -0.75
C GLU A 152 7.23 7.41 0.46
N ARG A 153 8.43 6.83 0.30
CA ARG A 153 9.21 6.26 1.45
C ARG A 153 9.61 7.31 2.47
N VAL A 154 9.59 8.58 2.10
CA VAL A 154 9.75 9.69 3.04
C VAL A 154 8.51 9.84 3.93
N SER A 155 7.33 9.45 3.44
CA SER A 155 6.05 9.53 4.15
C SER A 155 5.71 8.25 4.93
N LEU A 156 5.84 7.06 4.33
CA LEU A 156 5.53 5.76 4.97
C LEU A 156 6.46 5.42 6.17
N ALA A 157 7.60 6.10 6.33
CA ALA A 157 8.47 5.91 7.48
C ALA A 157 7.96 6.59 8.77
N VAL A 158 6.96 7.46 8.66
CA VAL A 158 6.48 8.29 9.78
C VAL A 158 5.47 7.53 10.67
N ASP A 159 4.81 6.48 10.17
CA ASP A 159 3.82 5.68 10.93
C ASP A 159 4.42 4.51 11.73
N ALA A 160 5.68 4.65 12.15
CA ALA A 160 6.38 3.66 13.00
C ALA A 160 5.74 3.45 14.39
N LYS A 161 4.70 4.20 14.75
CA LYS A 161 3.99 4.07 16.02
C LYS A 161 3.09 2.82 16.09
N TYR A 162 2.74 2.19 14.96
CA TYR A 162 1.63 1.22 14.91
C TYR A 162 1.96 -0.23 14.43
N GLY A 163 3.23 -0.65 14.35
CA GLY A 163 3.49 -2.10 14.28
C GLY A 163 4.81 -2.57 13.69
N GLN A 164 5.45 -3.52 14.37
CA GLN A 164 6.66 -4.22 13.91
C GLN A 164 6.46 -5.05 12.63
N TYR A 165 5.21 -5.37 12.27
CA TYR A 165 4.87 -6.20 11.11
C TYR A 165 5.27 -5.53 9.79
N ASP A 166 5.26 -4.20 9.72
CA ASP A 166 5.55 -3.45 8.50
C ASP A 166 7.05 -3.45 8.13
N LEU A 167 7.95 -3.47 9.12
CA LEU A 167 9.40 -3.42 8.84
C LEU A 167 9.90 -4.64 8.06
N ARG A 168 9.32 -5.84 8.30
CA ARG A 168 9.67 -7.06 7.57
C ARG A 168 9.16 -7.00 6.13
N LEU A 169 7.88 -6.65 5.96
CA LEU A 169 7.27 -6.49 4.63
C LEU A 169 8.04 -5.45 3.82
N ARG A 170 8.30 -4.27 4.38
CA ARG A 170 9.09 -3.20 3.76
C ARG A 170 10.49 -3.66 3.37
N ARG A 171 11.21 -4.34 4.25
CA ARG A 171 12.56 -4.86 3.96
C ARG A 171 12.52 -5.90 2.84
N ASN A 172 11.54 -6.80 2.86
CA ASN A 172 11.35 -7.79 1.81
C ASN A 172 10.99 -7.12 0.48
N LEU A 173 10.06 -6.17 0.47
CA LEU A 173 9.67 -5.40 -0.70
C LEU A 173 10.90 -4.68 -1.29
N GLN A 174 11.67 -3.98 -0.47
CA GLN A 174 12.90 -3.34 -0.91
C GLN A 174 13.92 -4.33 -1.48
N ARG A 175 14.05 -5.51 -0.88
CA ARG A 175 14.93 -6.57 -1.38
C ARG A 175 14.49 -7.05 -2.77
N HIS A 176 13.19 -7.31 -2.97
CA HIS A 176 12.66 -7.77 -4.26
C HIS A 176 12.76 -6.69 -5.33
N LEU A 177 12.38 -5.45 -5.02
CA LEU A 177 12.55 -4.31 -5.93
C LEU A 177 14.03 -4.07 -6.27
N GLY A 178 14.93 -4.21 -5.29
CA GLY A 178 16.37 -4.11 -5.49
C GLY A 178 16.92 -5.20 -6.42
N ARG A 179 16.43 -6.43 -6.29
CA ARG A 179 16.78 -7.54 -7.20
C ARG A 179 16.32 -7.29 -8.63
N ILE A 180 15.07 -6.87 -8.82
CA ILE A 180 14.54 -6.54 -10.15
C ILE A 180 15.39 -5.45 -10.82
N ARG A 181 15.66 -4.35 -10.10
CA ARG A 181 16.53 -3.26 -10.60
C ARG A 181 17.94 -3.74 -10.91
N TYR A 182 18.49 -4.63 -10.09
CA TYR A 182 19.81 -5.24 -10.31
C TYR A 182 19.83 -6.09 -11.58
N THR A 183 18.83 -6.93 -11.79
CA THR A 183 18.65 -7.78 -12.99
C THR A 183 18.58 -6.94 -14.27
N LEU A 184 17.88 -5.79 -14.21
CA LEU A 184 17.83 -4.82 -15.30
C LEU A 184 19.15 -4.05 -15.48
N THR A 185 19.94 -3.83 -14.42
CA THR A 185 21.19 -3.05 -14.50
C THR A 185 22.38 -3.88 -15.00
N LYS A 186 22.49 -5.14 -14.58
CA LYS A 186 23.71 -5.95 -14.72
C LYS A 186 23.64 -6.92 -15.90
N GLY A 187 24.80 -7.19 -16.49
CA GLY A 187 24.98 -8.14 -17.59
C GLY A 187 25.15 -7.46 -18.96
N LYS A 188 25.18 -8.27 -20.02
CA LYS A 188 25.22 -7.80 -21.42
C LYS A 188 23.79 -7.57 -21.94
N ALA A 189 23.62 -6.79 -23.01
CA ALA A 189 22.33 -6.65 -23.69
C ALA A 189 21.76 -8.03 -24.12
N PRO A 190 20.43 -8.15 -24.34
CA PRO A 190 19.40 -7.11 -24.27
C PRO A 190 18.60 -7.03 -22.96
N LEU A 191 17.90 -5.91 -22.74
CA LEU A 191 17.19 -5.46 -21.52
C LEU A 191 18.10 -4.92 -20.43
N ARG A 192 19.21 -4.28 -20.80
CA ARG A 192 20.10 -3.63 -19.82
C ARG A 192 19.77 -2.15 -19.69
N ILE A 193 19.14 -1.77 -18.59
CA ILE A 193 18.79 -0.38 -18.26
C ILE A 193 19.66 0.07 -17.08
N PRO A 194 20.56 1.07 -17.27
CA PRO A 194 21.32 1.65 -16.15
C PRO A 194 20.41 2.15 -15.03
N SER A 195 20.84 2.06 -13.78
CA SER A 195 20.02 2.42 -12.61
C SER A 195 19.49 3.86 -12.63
N GLY A 196 20.27 4.80 -13.17
CA GLY A 196 19.83 6.19 -13.37
C GLY A 196 18.75 6.32 -14.44
N ALA A 197 18.89 5.59 -15.56
CA ALA A 197 17.88 5.53 -16.60
C ALA A 197 16.58 4.88 -16.10
N GLN A 198 16.65 3.83 -15.28
CA GLN A 198 15.45 3.21 -14.67
C GLN A 198 14.66 4.22 -13.83
N ARG A 199 15.37 5.05 -13.05
CA ARG A 199 14.74 6.10 -12.23
C ARG A 199 14.11 7.18 -13.11
N ALA A 200 14.86 7.68 -14.09
CA ALA A 200 14.35 8.69 -15.03
C ALA A 200 13.10 8.20 -15.77
N ILE A 201 13.12 6.96 -16.28
CA ILE A 201 11.94 6.35 -16.92
C ILE A 201 10.77 6.27 -15.92
N GLY A 202 11.02 5.82 -14.69
CA GLY A 202 9.99 5.76 -13.66
C GLY A 202 9.37 7.13 -13.38
N GLU A 203 10.19 8.17 -13.20
CA GLU A 203 9.73 9.54 -12.99
C GLU A 203 8.93 10.07 -14.18
N LEU A 204 9.37 9.79 -15.42
CA LEU A 204 8.68 10.19 -16.65
C LEU A 204 7.34 9.48 -16.85
N MET A 205 7.13 8.32 -16.21
CA MET A 205 5.87 7.60 -16.23
C MET A 205 4.87 8.08 -15.18
N LEU A 206 5.28 8.98 -14.28
CA LEU A 206 4.40 9.57 -13.28
C LEU A 206 3.78 10.87 -13.79
N THR A 207 2.51 11.07 -13.45
CA THR A 207 1.81 12.34 -13.62
C THR A 207 1.02 12.65 -12.35
N THR A 208 0.81 13.93 -12.09
CA THR A 208 -0.01 14.39 -10.98
C THR A 208 -1.39 14.75 -11.53
N SER A 209 -2.42 14.05 -11.08
CA SER A 209 -3.80 14.38 -11.42
C SER A 209 -4.21 15.74 -10.84
N PRO A 210 -5.31 16.35 -11.32
CA PRO A 210 -5.80 17.63 -10.78
C PRO A 210 -6.15 17.60 -9.28
N SER A 211 -6.44 16.42 -8.70
CA SER A 211 -6.65 16.23 -7.26
C SER A 211 -5.36 16.24 -6.45
N GLY A 212 -4.20 16.25 -7.11
CA GLY A 212 -2.89 16.11 -6.49
C GLY A 212 -2.41 14.65 -6.37
N ASP A 213 -3.21 13.68 -6.80
CA ASP A 213 -2.82 12.27 -6.71
C ASP A 213 -1.81 11.92 -7.81
N VAL A 214 -0.68 11.36 -7.40
CA VAL A 214 0.33 10.81 -8.31
C VAL A 214 -0.19 9.50 -8.92
N ARG A 215 -0.22 9.38 -10.25
CA ARG A 215 -0.58 8.16 -10.98
C ARG A 215 0.46 7.84 -12.05
N VAL A 216 0.49 6.58 -12.48
CA VAL A 216 1.24 6.17 -13.68
C VAL A 216 0.39 6.49 -14.91
N ILE A 217 1.02 7.01 -15.97
CA ILE A 217 0.33 7.33 -17.22
C ILE A 217 -0.26 6.09 -17.89
N SER A 218 -1.39 6.27 -18.59
CA SER A 218 -2.03 5.20 -19.36
C SER A 218 -1.24 4.85 -20.63
N PHE A 219 -1.57 3.72 -21.26
CA PHE A 219 -0.93 3.36 -22.53
C PHE A 219 -1.22 4.39 -23.64
N THR A 220 -2.41 4.98 -23.67
CA THR A 220 -2.75 6.03 -24.64
C THR A 220 -1.90 7.27 -24.44
N GLU A 221 -1.79 7.75 -23.20
CA GLU A 221 -0.93 8.89 -22.83
C GLU A 221 0.53 8.60 -23.17
N PHE A 222 1.01 7.38 -22.91
CA PHE A 222 2.34 6.93 -23.31
C PHE A 222 2.56 7.02 -24.82
N LEU A 223 1.60 6.57 -25.63
CA LEU A 223 1.69 6.64 -27.08
C LEU A 223 1.66 8.08 -27.61
N GLU A 224 0.87 8.96 -26.99
CA GLU A 224 0.81 10.37 -27.35
C GLU A 224 2.13 11.08 -27.03
N ARG A 225 2.71 10.83 -25.85
CA ARG A 225 4.06 11.30 -25.48
C ARG A 225 5.12 10.81 -26.46
N MET A 226 5.07 9.52 -26.84
CA MET A 226 5.98 8.95 -27.85
C MET A 226 5.84 9.59 -29.25
N ARG A 227 4.69 10.19 -29.57
CA ARG A 227 4.46 10.91 -30.82
C ARG A 227 4.84 12.39 -30.74
N GLY A 228 5.28 12.87 -29.59
CA GLY A 228 5.49 14.29 -29.33
C GLY A 228 4.19 15.11 -29.41
N GLN A 229 3.04 14.48 -29.18
CA GLN A 229 1.78 15.18 -29.08
C GLN A 229 1.58 15.62 -27.63
N ASP A 230 1.38 16.93 -27.44
CA ASP A 230 1.10 17.50 -26.12
C ASP A 230 -0.34 17.14 -25.73
N VAL A 231 -0.50 16.32 -24.70
CA VAL A 231 -1.81 15.78 -24.29
C VAL A 231 -2.54 16.75 -23.35
N ASP A 232 -1.78 17.43 -22.49
CA ASP A 232 -2.34 18.18 -21.36
C ASP A 232 -2.02 19.68 -21.40
N GLY A 233 -1.25 20.16 -22.38
CA GLY A 233 -0.83 21.57 -22.46
C GLY A 233 0.02 22.00 -21.26
N ASP A 234 0.64 21.04 -20.57
CA ASP A 234 1.45 21.19 -19.36
C ASP A 234 2.91 21.61 -19.66
N GLY A 235 3.21 21.93 -20.92
CA GLY A 235 4.51 22.43 -21.36
C GLY A 235 5.51 21.32 -21.72
N TRP A 236 5.04 20.07 -21.88
CA TRP A 236 5.88 19.00 -22.43
C TRP A 236 6.22 19.20 -23.93
N SER A 237 5.51 20.11 -24.61
CA SER A 237 5.80 20.51 -26.00
C SER A 237 7.12 21.26 -26.18
N ASP A 238 7.79 21.69 -25.10
CA ASP A 238 9.14 22.25 -25.22
C ASP A 238 10.07 21.11 -25.65
N ASP A 239 10.52 21.15 -26.91
CA ASP A 239 11.36 20.16 -27.61
C ASP A 239 12.53 19.59 -26.76
N GLU A 240 12.98 20.34 -25.75
CA GLU A 240 14.09 20.02 -24.86
C GLU A 240 13.84 18.89 -23.84
N ASN A 241 12.61 18.54 -23.47
CA ASN A 241 12.37 17.42 -22.54
C ASN A 241 12.00 16.11 -23.26
N ASN A 242 11.39 16.23 -24.44
CA ASN A 242 10.93 15.09 -25.23
C ASN A 242 12.11 14.24 -25.75
N TRP A 243 13.23 14.87 -26.15
CA TRP A 243 14.38 14.11 -26.67
C TRP A 243 14.99 13.16 -25.64
N LEU A 244 15.01 13.52 -24.35
CA LEU A 244 15.56 12.65 -23.30
C LEU A 244 14.66 11.43 -23.08
N TYR A 245 13.34 11.64 -23.07
CA TYR A 245 12.35 10.56 -23.00
C TYR A 245 12.52 9.59 -24.18
N ILE A 246 12.58 10.12 -25.40
CA ILE A 246 12.80 9.34 -26.61
C ILE A 246 14.13 8.59 -26.55
N ALA A 247 15.24 9.25 -26.19
CA ALA A 247 16.57 8.63 -26.13
C ALA A 247 16.65 7.50 -25.10
N LEU A 248 15.99 7.64 -23.94
CA LEU A 248 15.93 6.59 -22.92
C LEU A 248 15.15 5.37 -23.44
N LEU A 249 14.02 5.61 -24.08
CA LEU A 249 13.14 4.55 -24.59
C LEU A 249 13.66 3.89 -25.87
N GLU A 250 14.43 4.61 -26.69
CA GLU A 250 15.11 4.06 -27.87
C GLU A 250 16.08 2.94 -27.50
N ASN A 251 16.77 3.04 -26.35
CA ASN A 251 17.64 1.97 -25.87
C ASN A 251 16.84 0.71 -25.51
N ILE A 252 15.66 0.87 -24.90
CA ILE A 252 14.75 -0.25 -24.62
C ILE A 252 14.25 -0.84 -25.94
N LYS A 253 13.85 0.00 -26.90
CA LYS A 253 13.40 -0.45 -28.23
C LYS A 253 14.48 -1.30 -28.92
N ARG A 254 15.72 -0.80 -28.97
CA ARG A 254 16.87 -1.52 -29.56
C ARG A 254 17.11 -2.86 -28.87
N ASP A 255 16.99 -2.90 -27.54
CA ASP A 255 17.12 -4.13 -26.78
C ASP A 255 15.96 -5.11 -27.08
N LEU A 256 14.73 -4.62 -27.25
CA LEU A 256 13.60 -5.45 -27.66
C LEU A 256 13.74 -5.96 -29.09
N ASP A 257 14.34 -5.19 -30.00
CA ASP A 257 14.67 -5.64 -31.36
C ASP A 257 15.70 -6.76 -31.31
N ALA A 258 16.79 -6.57 -30.55
CA ALA A 258 17.79 -7.62 -30.35
C ALA A 258 17.20 -8.88 -29.67
N LEU A 259 16.22 -8.70 -28.79
CA LEU A 259 15.49 -9.81 -28.17
C LEU A 259 14.56 -10.53 -29.15
N ALA A 260 13.95 -9.82 -30.09
CA ALA A 260 13.14 -10.41 -31.15
C ALA A 260 13.98 -11.25 -32.11
N ASP A 261 15.17 -10.76 -32.46
CA ASP A 261 16.11 -11.40 -33.39
C ASP A 261 16.84 -12.58 -32.75
N ALA A 262 17.21 -12.46 -31.46
CA ALA A 262 17.99 -13.46 -30.74
C ALA A 262 17.44 -13.69 -29.32
N PRO A 263 16.24 -14.29 -29.18
CA PRO A 263 15.56 -14.45 -27.89
C PRO A 263 16.39 -15.21 -26.86
N GLN A 264 17.22 -16.17 -27.31
CA GLN A 264 18.09 -16.97 -26.45
C GLN A 264 19.14 -16.14 -25.72
N SER A 265 19.60 -15.02 -26.31
CA SER A 265 20.68 -14.19 -25.75
C SER A 265 20.31 -13.50 -24.43
N ALA A 266 19.03 -13.22 -24.22
CA ALA A 266 18.50 -12.60 -23.00
C ALA A 266 17.54 -13.50 -22.23
N PHE A 267 17.31 -14.72 -22.70
CA PHE A 267 16.37 -15.64 -22.12
C PHE A 267 16.57 -15.79 -20.60
N ARG A 268 17.82 -15.99 -20.16
CA ARG A 268 18.15 -16.06 -18.72
C ARG A 268 17.73 -14.81 -17.94
N ARG A 269 17.92 -13.61 -18.52
CA ARG A 269 17.51 -12.36 -17.87
C ARG A 269 15.99 -12.26 -17.79
N VAL A 270 15.28 -12.60 -18.87
CA VAL A 270 13.81 -12.62 -18.90
C VAL A 270 13.28 -13.56 -17.83
N VAL A 271 13.86 -14.76 -17.68
CA VAL A 271 13.50 -15.72 -16.61
C VAL A 271 13.82 -15.17 -15.22
N TYR A 272 14.99 -14.56 -14.99
CA TYR A 272 15.29 -13.96 -13.69
C TYR A 272 14.32 -12.83 -13.34
N LEU A 273 13.98 -12.00 -14.32
CA LEU A 273 13.04 -10.91 -14.14
C LEU A 273 11.65 -11.45 -13.82
N GLN A 274 11.16 -12.43 -14.59
CA GLN A 274 9.89 -13.11 -14.35
C GLN A 274 9.84 -13.72 -12.95
N ASN A 275 10.86 -14.47 -12.55
CA ASN A 275 10.93 -15.11 -11.23
C ASN A 275 10.93 -14.09 -10.08
N ASP A 276 11.66 -12.99 -10.22
CA ASP A 276 11.66 -11.94 -9.20
C ASP A 276 10.34 -11.15 -9.17
N THR A 277 9.67 -10.98 -10.31
CA THR A 277 8.32 -10.40 -10.40
C THR A 277 7.27 -11.33 -9.76
N VAL A 278 7.29 -12.63 -10.02
CA VAL A 278 6.40 -13.61 -9.35
C VAL A 278 6.58 -13.56 -7.84
N ARG A 279 7.82 -13.49 -7.34
CA ARG A 279 8.08 -13.36 -5.90
C ARG A 279 7.56 -12.05 -5.33
N LEU A 280 7.63 -10.97 -6.11
CA LEU A 280 7.04 -9.68 -5.73
C LEU A 280 5.52 -9.80 -5.63
N VAL A 281 4.86 -10.43 -6.61
CA VAL A 281 3.42 -10.67 -6.61
C VAL A 281 3.01 -11.51 -5.39
N GLN A 282 3.71 -12.61 -5.13
CA GLN A 282 3.47 -13.46 -3.93
C GLN A 282 3.68 -12.72 -2.61
N LEU A 283 4.57 -11.72 -2.57
CA LEU A 283 4.78 -10.89 -1.38
C LEU A 283 3.64 -9.88 -1.19
N LEU A 284 3.12 -9.32 -2.27
CA LEU A 284 2.08 -8.29 -2.26
C LEU A 284 0.67 -8.87 -2.10
N ASP A 285 0.44 -10.09 -2.60
CA ASP A 285 -0.83 -10.82 -2.52
C ASP A 285 -0.62 -12.25 -1.98
N PRO A 286 -0.30 -12.39 -0.68
CA PRO A 286 -0.03 -13.70 -0.07
C PRO A 286 -1.26 -14.62 -0.10
N ASP A 287 -2.46 -14.03 0.00
CA ASP A 287 -3.74 -14.75 0.03
C ASP A 287 -4.31 -15.02 -1.38
N ARG A 288 -3.64 -14.50 -2.43
CA ARG A 288 -4.02 -14.67 -3.84
C ARG A 288 -5.44 -14.20 -4.14
N GLN A 289 -5.84 -13.09 -3.54
CA GLN A 289 -7.17 -12.52 -3.75
C GLN A 289 -7.32 -11.95 -5.16
N LEU A 290 -6.23 -11.48 -5.76
CA LEU A 290 -6.22 -10.84 -7.06
C LEU A 290 -5.67 -11.76 -8.16
N VAL A 291 -4.74 -12.66 -7.83
CA VAL A 291 -4.22 -13.65 -8.78
C VAL A 291 -4.93 -14.99 -8.64
N GLY A 292 -5.87 -15.26 -9.56
CA GLY A 292 -6.45 -16.59 -9.69
C GLY A 292 -5.41 -17.61 -10.18
N GLY A 293 -4.93 -18.49 -9.29
CA GLY A 293 -4.11 -19.65 -9.65
C GLY A 293 -2.65 -19.64 -9.15
N ASP A 294 -1.96 -20.74 -9.34
CA ASP A 294 -0.53 -20.88 -9.04
C ASP A 294 0.32 -20.23 -10.14
N MET A 295 0.87 -19.04 -9.87
CA MET A 295 1.97 -18.52 -10.70
C MET A 295 3.19 -19.43 -10.58
N LYS A 296 3.62 -19.97 -11.71
CA LYS A 296 4.79 -20.84 -11.78
C LYS A 296 6.04 -20.03 -12.08
N MET A 297 7.07 -20.24 -11.28
CA MET A 297 8.41 -19.79 -11.62
C MET A 297 8.89 -20.53 -12.85
N LEU A 298 9.53 -19.82 -13.79
CA LEU A 298 10.17 -20.45 -14.93
C LEU A 298 11.48 -21.12 -14.47
N ASP A 299 11.63 -22.42 -14.76
CA ASP A 299 12.91 -23.11 -14.59
C ASP A 299 13.79 -22.83 -15.82
N ILE A 300 15.02 -22.40 -15.58
CA ILE A 300 16.01 -22.20 -16.65
C ILE A 300 16.34 -23.55 -17.32
N SER A 301 16.27 -24.66 -16.58
CA SER A 301 16.63 -25.99 -17.07
C SER A 301 15.70 -26.48 -18.18
N ASP A 302 14.41 -26.15 -18.10
CA ASP A 302 13.39 -26.50 -19.11
C ASP A 302 13.70 -25.90 -20.49
N TYR A 303 14.48 -24.81 -20.52
CA TYR A 303 14.81 -24.10 -21.76
C TYR A 303 16.25 -24.30 -22.21
N VAL A 304 17.17 -24.54 -21.28
CA VAL A 304 18.56 -24.89 -21.61
C VAL A 304 18.67 -26.34 -22.10
N SER A 305 17.77 -27.24 -21.65
CA SER A 305 17.72 -28.63 -22.11
C SER A 305 17.12 -28.81 -23.52
N GLY A 306 16.58 -27.73 -24.10
CA GLY A 306 16.14 -27.67 -25.49
C GLY A 306 17.31 -27.70 -26.49
N LYS A 307 18.02 -28.83 -26.55
CA LYS A 307 18.60 -29.43 -27.76
C LYS A 307 19.21 -28.46 -28.79
N GLY A 308 20.39 -27.93 -28.46
CA GLY A 308 21.39 -27.47 -29.42
C GLY A 308 22.72 -27.58 -28.68
N ASP A 309 23.48 -28.67 -28.86
CA ASP A 309 24.62 -28.58 -29.75
C ASP A 309 25.09 -29.94 -30.33
N ASP A 310 24.43 -31.07 -30.01
CA ASP A 310 24.93 -32.39 -30.43
C ASP A 310 24.48 -32.85 -31.84
N ASP A 311 23.45 -32.24 -32.44
CA ASP A 311 22.93 -32.65 -33.77
C ASP A 311 23.43 -31.77 -34.95
N MET A 312 24.21 -30.71 -34.71
CA MET A 312 24.75 -29.84 -35.78
C MET A 312 26.10 -30.29 -36.35
N ALA A 313 26.72 -31.34 -35.80
CA ALA A 313 28.03 -31.83 -36.24
C ALA A 313 27.98 -33.02 -37.23
N SER A 314 26.82 -33.53 -37.64
CA SER A 314 26.77 -34.72 -38.54
C SER A 314 25.71 -34.70 -39.65
N SER A 315 25.00 -33.59 -39.86
CA SER A 315 23.96 -33.50 -40.89
C SER A 315 24.52 -32.93 -42.20
N SER A 316 25.28 -33.75 -42.95
CA SER A 316 25.45 -33.55 -44.39
C SER A 316 24.11 -33.84 -45.08
N VAL A 317 23.30 -32.80 -45.27
CA VAL A 317 22.00 -32.90 -45.95
C VAL A 317 22.21 -32.82 -47.46
N ASP A 318 21.96 -33.95 -48.10
CA ASP A 318 21.53 -34.06 -49.48
C ASP A 318 20.23 -33.26 -49.67
N MET A 319 20.22 -32.37 -50.67
CA MET A 319 19.03 -31.65 -51.09
C MET A 319 18.05 -32.60 -51.78
N ASN A 320 16.91 -32.89 -51.15
CA ASN A 320 15.68 -33.18 -51.86
C ASN A 320 14.48 -32.63 -51.07
N ASP A 321 13.67 -31.85 -51.79
CA ASP A 321 12.48 -31.14 -51.34
C ASP A 321 11.39 -32.06 -50.80
N GLU A 322 10.91 -31.80 -49.58
CA GLU A 322 9.48 -31.94 -49.24
C GLU A 322 9.06 -30.88 -48.19
N PRO A 323 7.83 -30.32 -48.30
CA PRO A 323 7.34 -29.29 -47.39
C PRO A 323 6.92 -29.88 -46.03
N ILE A 324 7.56 -29.42 -44.96
CA ILE A 324 7.25 -29.79 -43.58
C ILE A 324 5.92 -29.16 -43.15
N GLN A 325 4.91 -30.00 -42.91
CA GLN A 325 3.72 -29.62 -42.16
C GLN A 325 4.07 -29.45 -40.68
N THR A 326 4.03 -28.23 -40.17
CA THR A 326 4.09 -27.97 -38.72
C THR A 326 2.68 -28.08 -38.14
N SER A 327 2.47 -29.04 -37.23
CA SER A 327 1.20 -29.16 -36.51
C SER A 327 1.08 -28.02 -35.50
N THR A 328 0.22 -27.05 -35.80
CA THR A 328 -0.22 -26.01 -34.87
C THR A 328 -1.13 -26.61 -33.81
N GLY A 329 -0.54 -27.07 -32.70
CA GLY A 329 -1.29 -27.40 -31.49
C GLY A 329 -2.00 -26.14 -30.97
N HIS A 330 -3.32 -26.10 -31.09
CA HIS A 330 -4.17 -25.06 -30.51
C HIS A 330 -4.08 -25.14 -28.98
N PHE A 331 -3.30 -24.24 -28.38
CA PHE A 331 -3.34 -24.00 -26.94
C PHE A 331 -4.47 -22.99 -26.67
N ALA A 332 -5.61 -23.50 -26.18
CA ALA A 332 -6.76 -22.68 -25.82
C ALA A 332 -6.46 -21.89 -24.53
N TRP A 333 -6.69 -20.59 -24.56
CA TRP A 333 -6.52 -19.67 -23.44
C TRP A 333 -7.58 -19.92 -22.35
N PRO A 334 -7.24 -20.06 -21.06
CA PRO A 334 -8.25 -20.13 -20.00
C PRO A 334 -8.61 -18.77 -19.38
N TRP A 335 -7.96 -17.66 -19.75
CA TRP A 335 -8.14 -16.38 -19.05
C TRP A 335 -8.31 -15.22 -20.04
N GLN A 336 -9.52 -15.05 -20.56
CA GLN A 336 -9.97 -13.73 -21.00
C GLN A 336 -10.34 -12.95 -19.74
N ILE A 337 -9.41 -12.17 -19.21
CA ILE A 337 -9.78 -11.08 -18.31
C ILE A 337 -10.42 -10.03 -19.22
N THR A 338 -11.75 -10.06 -19.33
CA THR A 338 -12.51 -8.91 -19.81
C THR A 338 -12.19 -7.75 -18.85
N PRO A 339 -11.62 -6.63 -19.31
CA PRO A 339 -11.52 -5.46 -18.46
C PRO A 339 -12.95 -4.98 -18.18
N HIS A 340 -13.43 -5.20 -16.96
CA HIS A 340 -14.61 -4.51 -16.47
C HIS A 340 -14.23 -3.04 -16.24
N LEU A 341 -14.19 -2.27 -17.33
CA LEU A 341 -14.26 -0.81 -17.26
C LEU A 341 -15.67 -0.45 -16.78
N SER A 342 -15.86 -0.49 -15.45
CA SER A 342 -17.00 0.12 -14.80
C SER A 342 -16.87 1.64 -14.93
N THR A 343 -17.50 2.18 -15.97
CA THR A 343 -17.87 3.59 -16.03
C THR A 343 -19.06 3.79 -15.10
N SER A 344 -18.80 3.91 -13.79
CA SER A 344 -19.84 4.39 -12.86
C SER A 344 -20.09 5.86 -13.17
N GLY A 345 -21.22 6.12 -13.80
CA GLY A 345 -21.77 7.46 -13.97
C GLY A 345 -21.91 8.15 -12.62
N VAL A 346 -21.50 9.41 -12.59
CA VAL A 346 -21.80 10.35 -11.52
C VAL A 346 -23.29 10.66 -11.62
N ASP A 347 -24.11 9.94 -10.86
CA ASP A 347 -25.48 10.36 -10.59
C ASP A 347 -25.45 11.52 -9.59
N VAL A 348 -25.90 12.68 -10.08
CA VAL A 348 -26.20 13.85 -9.26
C VAL A 348 -27.38 13.50 -8.36
N VAL A 349 -27.11 13.20 -7.09
CA VAL A 349 -28.17 13.04 -6.08
C VAL A 349 -28.63 14.42 -5.64
N GLU A 350 -29.81 14.79 -6.15
CA GLU A 350 -30.63 15.88 -5.70
C GLU A 350 -31.03 15.65 -4.22
N VAL A 351 -30.78 16.66 -3.38
CA VAL A 351 -31.07 16.64 -1.95
C VAL A 351 -32.56 16.76 -1.75
N ASP A 352 -33.24 15.66 -1.39
CA ASP A 352 -34.60 15.72 -0.89
C ASP A 352 -34.63 15.67 0.65
N LYS A 353 -35.27 16.68 1.23
CA LYS A 353 -35.46 16.89 2.67
C LYS A 353 -36.89 16.48 3.01
N LYS A 354 -37.11 15.32 3.65
CA LYS A 354 -38.17 15.12 4.67
C LYS A 354 -38.29 13.70 5.23
N ALA A 355 -38.87 13.65 6.45
CA ALA A 355 -39.26 12.53 7.31
C ALA A 355 -38.10 11.94 8.13
N VAL A 356 -37.94 12.19 9.44
CA VAL A 356 -38.87 12.03 10.59
C VAL A 356 -39.54 10.66 10.62
N ALA A 357 -38.88 9.73 11.32
CA ALA A 357 -39.53 8.65 12.04
C ALA A 357 -38.65 8.31 13.26
N GLU A 358 -39.21 8.55 14.44
CA GLU A 358 -38.75 8.04 15.73
C GLU A 358 -38.69 6.50 15.67
N VAL A 359 -37.59 5.92 16.16
CA VAL A 359 -37.55 4.50 16.54
C VAL A 359 -37.17 4.45 18.02
N ASP A 360 -38.20 4.11 18.79
CA ASP A 360 -38.22 3.77 20.20
C ASP A 360 -37.46 2.44 20.39
N VAL A 361 -36.39 2.45 21.18
CA VAL A 361 -35.67 1.23 21.60
C VAL A 361 -35.84 1.10 23.10
N GLY A 362 -36.72 0.18 23.49
CA GLY A 362 -36.93 -0.24 24.87
C GLY A 362 -35.74 -1.03 25.44
N PRO A 363 -35.66 -1.14 26.78
CA PRO A 363 -34.54 -1.74 27.48
C PRO A 363 -34.75 -3.25 27.68
N ASP A 364 -33.67 -3.92 28.10
CA ASP A 364 -33.61 -5.24 28.74
C ASP A 364 -33.07 -6.38 27.87
N GLY A 365 -31.94 -6.93 28.31
CA GLY A 365 -31.32 -8.13 27.73
C GLY A 365 -29.89 -8.35 28.20
N GLU A 366 -29.65 -8.37 29.51
CA GLU A 366 -28.40 -8.85 30.09
C GLU A 366 -28.19 -10.33 29.72
N GLU A 367 -27.09 -10.62 29.02
CA GLU A 367 -26.53 -11.97 28.93
C GLU A 367 -25.16 -11.95 29.62
N ILE A 368 -25.13 -12.47 30.85
CA ILE A 368 -23.94 -12.63 31.67
C ILE A 368 -23.17 -13.85 31.15
N LEU A 369 -22.02 -13.64 30.51
CA LEU A 369 -21.06 -14.70 30.23
C LEU A 369 -20.11 -14.89 31.43
N PRO A 370 -19.69 -16.13 31.72
CA PRO A 370 -18.85 -16.42 32.87
C PRO A 370 -17.43 -15.88 32.68
N VAL A 371 -16.93 -15.23 33.73
CA VAL A 371 -15.55 -14.79 33.91
C VAL A 371 -14.65 -16.02 33.97
N GLU A 372 -13.86 -16.26 32.92
CA GLU A 372 -12.69 -17.14 33.00
C GLU A 372 -11.64 -16.47 33.89
N THR A 373 -11.27 -17.16 34.96
CA THR A 373 -10.10 -16.86 35.78
C THR A 373 -8.85 -17.14 34.96
N ILE A 374 -8.09 -16.11 34.65
CA ILE A 374 -6.72 -16.22 34.16
C ILE A 374 -5.84 -16.48 35.38
N ASP A 375 -5.24 -17.66 35.44
CA ASP A 375 -4.19 -17.99 36.39
C ASP A 375 -2.90 -17.24 35.98
N ASP A 376 -2.47 -16.32 36.84
CA ASP A 376 -1.19 -15.63 36.76
C ASP A 376 -0.06 -16.56 37.24
N ASP A 377 0.54 -17.33 36.32
CA ASP A 377 1.83 -18.00 36.54
C ASP A 377 2.97 -17.17 35.92
N ASP A 378 3.36 -16.10 36.64
CA ASP A 378 4.55 -15.29 36.36
C ASP A 378 5.72 -15.75 37.27
N ASP A 379 6.52 -16.71 36.81
CA ASP A 379 7.67 -17.22 37.60
C ASP A 379 9.03 -17.27 36.88
N ASP A 380 9.18 -16.67 35.68
CA ASP A 380 10.44 -16.77 34.90
C ASP A 380 11.30 -15.48 34.80
N ALA A 381 11.01 -14.43 35.58
CA ALA A 381 11.74 -13.16 35.50
C ALA A 381 12.84 -12.94 36.56
N LYS A 382 13.50 -14.00 37.07
CA LYS A 382 14.55 -13.87 38.12
C LYS A 382 15.93 -14.45 37.84
N ALA A 383 16.23 -14.89 36.60
CA ALA A 383 17.49 -15.56 36.32
C ALA A 383 18.56 -14.77 35.52
N SER A 384 18.42 -13.45 35.27
CA SER A 384 19.40 -12.72 34.41
C SER A 384 20.19 -11.57 35.06
N VAL A 385 20.08 -11.34 36.37
CA VAL A 385 20.77 -10.21 37.04
C VAL A 385 22.06 -10.58 37.78
N ASP A 386 22.37 -11.87 37.96
CA ASP A 386 23.59 -12.32 38.67
C ASP A 386 24.78 -12.71 37.77
N ALA A 387 24.74 -12.43 36.47
CA ALA A 387 25.86 -12.66 35.55
C ALA A 387 26.67 -11.40 35.19
N MET A 388 26.48 -10.30 35.93
CA MET A 388 27.19 -9.03 35.67
C MET A 388 27.64 -8.35 36.99
N LYS A 389 28.36 -9.12 37.80
CA LYS A 389 29.38 -8.71 38.77
C LYS A 389 30.52 -9.73 38.69
#